data_AF-A0A8H7DDN9-F1
#
_entry.id   AF-A0A8H7DDN9-F1
#
_cell.length_a   1.000
_cell.length_b   1.000
_cell.length_c   1.000
_cell.angle_alpha   90.00
_cell.angle_beta   90.00
_cell.angle_gamma   90.00
#
_symmetry.space_group_name_H-M   'P 1'
#
loop_
_entity.id
_entity.type
_entity.pdbx_description
1 polymer ?
#
loop_
_entity_poly.entity_id
_entity_poly.type
_entity_poly.pdbx_seq_one_letter_code
_entity_poly.pdbx_strand_id
1 'polypeptide(L)'
;MSSYWNAHPNFVHNPAAPLQQEFNRLADQNGWDPDKAQYKREWKRCGQEEFAHHFGRDENRLAGWQAMCATVGVKEVPESIKQCKQVLRTTWINIFDLLDAKRTGRPVKKHASAKALREYTKREDKIFPKKDAKKNRFLKAWLIKMF
;
A
#
# COMPACT_ATOMS: atom_id res chain seq x y z
N MET A 1 -3.80 3.26 14.34
CA MET A 1 -2.94 4.28 13.70
C MET A 1 -1.56 3.68 13.53
N SER A 2 -0.90 3.84 12.39
CA SER A 2 0.44 3.27 12.17
C SER A 2 1.53 4.01 12.96
N SER A 3 2.70 3.37 13.10
CA SER A 3 3.85 3.98 13.78
C SER A 3 4.32 5.28 13.10
N TYR A 4 4.04 5.43 11.79
CA TYR A 4 4.43 6.61 11.03
C TYR A 4 3.70 7.85 11.54
N TRP A 5 2.38 7.82 11.64
CA TRP A 5 1.61 8.97 12.11
C TRP A 5 1.87 9.28 13.59
N ASN A 6 2.12 8.26 14.42
CA ASN A 6 2.50 8.45 15.81
C ASN A 6 3.83 9.23 15.97
N ALA A 7 4.71 9.19 14.96
CA ALA A 7 5.94 9.98 14.95
C ALA A 7 5.72 11.46 14.60
N HIS A 8 4.49 11.87 14.29
CA HIS A 8 4.10 13.24 13.96
C HIS A 8 2.95 13.73 14.87
N PRO A 9 3.19 13.88 16.19
CA PRO A 9 2.12 14.15 17.17
C PRO A 9 1.39 15.49 16.95
N ASN A 10 2.03 16.45 16.29
CA ASN A 10 1.43 17.75 15.98
C ASN A 10 0.61 17.76 14.67
N PHE A 11 0.47 16.61 14.00
CA PHE A 11 -0.32 16.48 12.78
C PHE A 11 -1.68 15.83 13.09
N VAL A 12 -2.76 16.53 12.75
CA VAL A 12 -4.12 16.01 12.91
C VAL A 12 -4.48 15.12 11.71
N HIS A 13 -4.14 13.83 11.84
CA HIS A 13 -4.37 12.81 10.82
C HIS A 13 -5.84 12.38 10.76
N ASN A 14 -6.35 12.27 9.54
CA ASN A 14 -7.62 11.64 9.23
C ASN A 14 -7.38 10.19 8.73
N PRO A 15 -7.67 9.15 9.52
CA PRO A 15 -7.44 7.76 9.12
C PRO A 15 -8.37 7.26 7.99
N ALA A 16 -9.46 7.97 7.71
CA ALA A 16 -10.43 7.58 6.67
C ALA A 16 -10.15 8.25 5.30
N ALA A 17 -9.22 9.20 5.22
CA ALA A 17 -8.83 9.85 3.97
C ALA A 17 -7.81 9.02 3.17
N PRO A 18 -7.73 9.19 1.84
CA PRO A 18 -6.68 8.62 1.01
C PRO A 18 -5.28 8.89 1.59
N LEU A 19 -4.41 7.89 1.53
CA LEU A 19 -3.10 7.92 2.14
C LEU A 19 -2.23 9.05 1.59
N GLN A 20 -2.22 9.21 0.26
CA GLN A 20 -1.44 10.25 -0.40
C GLN A 20 -1.93 11.65 -0.02
N GLN A 21 -3.23 11.84 0.17
CA GLN A 21 -3.78 13.12 0.60
C GLN A 21 -3.30 13.50 1.99
N GLU A 22 -3.35 12.58 2.95
CA GLU A 22 -2.88 12.83 4.31
C GLU A 22 -1.36 13.02 4.36
N PHE A 23 -0.61 12.27 3.54
CA PHE A 23 0.82 12.45 3.44
C PHE A 23 1.19 13.83 2.88
N ASN A 24 0.49 14.30 1.84
CA ASN A 24 0.73 15.62 1.26
C ASN A 24 0.43 16.72 2.29
N ARG A 25 -0.67 16.62 3.06
CA ARG A 25 -0.96 17.56 4.14
C ARG A 25 0.15 17.61 5.20
N LEU A 26 0.71 16.45 5.56
CA LEU A 26 1.85 16.37 6.48
C LEU A 26 3.12 16.96 5.85
N ALA A 27 3.35 16.70 4.56
CA ALA A 27 4.48 17.25 3.82
C ALA A 27 4.41 18.78 3.77
N ASP A 28 3.25 19.35 3.46
CA ASP A 28 3.00 20.79 3.43
C ASP A 28 3.26 21.42 4.82
N GLN A 29 2.74 20.82 5.89
CA GLN A 29 2.96 21.28 7.26
C GLN A 29 4.45 21.31 7.64
N ASN A 30 5.25 20.39 7.12
CA ASN A 30 6.68 20.31 7.40
C ASN A 30 7.57 20.95 6.32
N GLY A 31 6.99 21.59 5.30
CA GLY A 31 7.73 22.19 4.19
C GLY A 31 8.52 21.19 3.33
N TRP A 32 8.03 19.95 3.18
CA TRP A 32 8.71 18.93 2.36
C TRP A 32 8.36 19.08 0.88
N ASP A 33 9.31 19.62 0.12
CA ASP A 33 9.20 19.77 -1.33
C ASP A 33 9.18 18.40 -2.06
N PRO A 34 8.15 18.11 -2.90
CA PRO A 34 8.01 16.88 -3.68
C PRO A 34 9.21 16.50 -4.56
N ASP A 35 9.95 17.50 -5.04
CA ASP A 35 11.12 17.28 -5.89
C ASP A 35 12.35 16.84 -5.10
N LYS A 36 12.35 17.07 -3.78
CA LYS A 36 13.49 16.77 -2.90
C LYS A 36 13.48 15.35 -2.40
N ALA A 37 14.68 14.87 -2.07
CA ALA A 37 14.90 13.52 -1.55
C ALA A 37 14.16 13.25 -0.22
N GLN A 38 13.89 14.30 0.57
CA GLN A 38 13.17 14.19 1.85
C GLN A 38 11.73 13.73 1.64
N TYR A 39 10.95 14.43 0.82
CA TYR A 39 9.57 14.03 0.50
C TYR A 39 9.53 12.58 0.00
N LYS A 40 10.40 12.25 -0.96
CA LYS A 40 10.50 10.90 -1.53
C LYS A 40 10.88 9.87 -0.47
N ARG A 41 11.69 10.20 0.54
CA ARG A 41 12.05 9.28 1.62
C ARG A 41 10.88 9.07 2.58
N GLU A 42 10.23 10.16 3.01
CA GLU A 42 9.12 10.09 3.96
C GLU A 42 7.89 9.42 3.35
N TRP A 43 7.60 9.64 2.06
CA TRP A 43 6.50 8.99 1.36
C TRP A 43 6.64 7.46 1.39
N LYS A 44 7.86 6.99 1.17
CA LYS A 44 8.18 5.56 1.20
C LYS A 44 8.00 4.98 2.60
N ARG A 45 8.50 5.69 3.60
CA ARG A 45 8.37 5.28 5.01
C ARG A 45 6.90 5.22 5.41
N CYS A 46 6.12 6.23 5.03
CA CYS A 46 4.67 6.27 5.23
C CYS A 46 3.99 5.04 4.62
N GLY A 47 4.21 4.77 3.33
CA GLY A 47 3.64 3.61 2.65
C GLY A 47 4.04 2.26 3.27
N GLN A 48 5.30 2.11 3.70
CA GLN A 48 5.77 0.89 4.36
C GLN A 48 5.11 0.64 5.71
N GLU A 49 5.01 1.67 6.54
CA GLU A 49 4.42 1.58 7.89
C GLU A 49 2.91 1.40 7.85
N GLU A 50 2.23 2.06 6.91
CA GLU A 50 0.79 1.86 6.68
C GLU A 50 0.48 0.45 6.18
N PHE A 51 1.28 -0.06 5.24
CA PHE A 51 1.15 -1.43 4.80
C PHE A 51 1.39 -2.43 5.94
N ALA A 52 2.44 -2.22 6.73
CA ALA A 52 2.72 -3.05 7.89
C ALA A 52 1.60 -3.00 8.93
N HIS A 53 0.98 -1.83 9.13
CA HIS A 53 -0.14 -1.66 10.06
C HIS A 53 -1.39 -2.43 9.60
N HIS A 54 -1.71 -2.39 8.31
CA HIS A 54 -2.94 -3.00 7.79
C HIS A 54 -2.83 -4.48 7.45
N PHE A 55 -1.68 -4.93 6.94
CA PHE A 55 -1.49 -6.29 6.42
C PHE A 55 -0.38 -7.07 7.11
N GLY A 56 0.42 -6.41 7.96
CA GLY A 56 1.54 -7.03 8.65
C GLY A 56 2.86 -6.99 7.87
N ARG A 57 3.90 -7.55 8.51
CA ARG A 57 5.28 -7.61 7.98
C ARG A 57 5.72 -9.02 7.62
N ASP A 58 5.00 -10.02 8.10
CA ASP A 58 5.36 -11.43 8.00
C ASP A 58 4.48 -12.14 6.96
N GLU A 59 5.09 -12.54 5.85
CA GLU A 59 4.42 -13.23 4.76
C GLU A 59 3.94 -14.64 5.11
N ASN A 60 4.35 -15.18 6.26
CA ASN A 60 3.89 -16.47 6.76
C ASN A 60 2.63 -16.35 7.63
N ARG A 61 2.09 -15.13 7.81
CA ARG A 61 0.84 -14.90 8.53
C ARG A 61 -0.33 -14.87 7.57
N LEU A 62 -1.20 -15.88 7.68
CA LEU A 62 -2.43 -16.00 6.90
C LEU A 62 -3.31 -14.74 7.00
N ALA A 63 -3.46 -14.18 8.21
CA ALA A 63 -4.32 -13.02 8.48
C ALA A 63 -4.02 -11.82 7.56
N GLY A 64 -2.75 -11.55 7.26
CA GLY A 64 -2.37 -10.47 6.35
C GLY A 64 -2.84 -10.72 4.92
N TRP A 65 -2.70 -11.95 4.43
CA TRP A 65 -3.16 -12.34 3.10
C TRP A 65 -4.69 -12.32 2.98
N GLN A 66 -5.39 -12.81 4.00
CA GLN A 66 -6.84 -12.76 4.06
C GLN A 66 -7.37 -11.33 4.10
N ALA A 67 -6.74 -10.45 4.89
CA ALA A 67 -7.08 -9.03 4.93
C ALA A 67 -6.92 -8.37 3.55
N MET A 68 -5.88 -8.74 2.79
CA MET A 68 -5.75 -8.28 1.40
C MET A 68 -6.85 -8.82 0.50
N CYS A 69 -7.13 -10.12 0.52
CA CYS A 69 -8.20 -10.72 -0.28
C CYS A 69 -9.54 -10.03 0.00
N ALA A 70 -9.87 -9.79 1.27
CA ALA A 70 -11.07 -9.06 1.67
C ALA A 70 -11.08 -7.62 1.11
N THR A 71 -9.95 -6.90 1.21
CA THR A 71 -9.83 -5.53 0.69
C THR A 71 -9.95 -5.47 -0.83
N VAL A 72 -9.52 -6.52 -1.52
CA VAL A 72 -9.68 -6.69 -2.97
C VAL A 72 -11.12 -7.05 -3.36
N GLY A 73 -12.00 -7.32 -2.40
CA GLY A 73 -13.39 -7.69 -2.63
C GLY A 73 -13.56 -9.15 -3.07
N VAL A 74 -12.68 -10.04 -2.61
CA VAL A 74 -12.86 -11.49 -2.78
C VAL A 74 -14.03 -11.91 -1.87
N LYS A 75 -15.11 -12.44 -2.47
CA LYS A 75 -16.34 -12.81 -1.74
C LYS A 75 -16.08 -13.88 -0.68
N GLU A 76 -15.36 -14.93 -1.06
CA GLU A 76 -14.98 -16.03 -0.17
C GLU A 76 -13.47 -15.95 0.08
N VAL A 77 -13.12 -15.38 1.22
CA VAL A 77 -11.72 -15.19 1.60
C VAL A 77 -11.08 -16.57 1.86
N PRO A 78 -10.00 -16.95 1.16
CA PRO A 78 -9.45 -18.28 1.30
C PRO A 78 -8.84 -18.57 2.68
N GLU A 79 -8.80 -19.84 3.05
CA GLU A 79 -8.32 -20.30 4.36
C GLU A 79 -6.82 -20.62 4.40
N SER A 80 -6.12 -20.52 3.26
CA SER A 80 -4.68 -20.76 3.19
C SER A 80 -3.90 -19.66 2.49
N ILE A 81 -2.64 -19.49 2.89
CA ILE A 81 -1.71 -18.51 2.28
C ILE A 81 -1.55 -18.81 0.79
N LYS A 82 -1.47 -20.09 0.43
CA LYS A 82 -1.32 -20.54 -0.96
C LYS A 82 -2.50 -20.08 -1.82
N GLN A 83 -3.74 -20.28 -1.35
CA GLN A 83 -4.94 -19.87 -2.08
C GLN A 83 -5.06 -18.34 -2.14
N CYS A 84 -4.79 -17.62 -1.04
CA CYS A 84 -4.77 -16.16 -1.05
C CYS A 84 -3.78 -15.62 -2.09
N LYS A 85 -2.55 -16.17 -2.10
CA LYS A 85 -1.53 -15.83 -3.10
C LYS A 85 -2.02 -16.14 -4.53
N GLN A 86 -2.77 -17.21 -4.76
CA GLN A 86 -3.31 -17.55 -6.07
C GLN A 86 -4.34 -16.53 -6.57
N VAL A 87 -5.27 -16.11 -5.71
CA VAL A 87 -6.28 -15.09 -6.04
C VAL A 87 -5.63 -13.73 -6.29
N LEU A 88 -4.68 -13.34 -5.44
CA LEU A 88 -4.00 -12.04 -5.59
C LEU A 88 -3.08 -11.99 -6.82
N ARG A 89 -2.56 -13.14 -7.29
CA ARG A 89 -1.74 -13.22 -8.52
C ARG A 89 -2.50 -12.86 -9.79
N THR A 90 -3.80 -13.10 -9.83
CA THR A 90 -4.64 -12.78 -10.99
C THR A 90 -5.27 -11.40 -10.86
N THR A 91 -4.96 -10.65 -9.80
CA THR A 91 -5.49 -9.32 -9.54
C THR A 91 -4.42 -8.27 -9.75
N TRP A 92 -4.61 -7.40 -10.74
CA TRP A 92 -3.69 -6.31 -11.03
C TRP A 92 -4.13 -5.04 -10.30
N ILE A 93 -3.49 -4.70 -9.18
CA ILE A 93 -3.80 -3.51 -8.36
C ILE A 93 -2.51 -2.80 -7.94
N ASN A 94 -2.59 -1.50 -7.66
CA ASN A 94 -1.47 -0.76 -7.08
C ASN A 94 -1.50 -0.84 -5.54
N ILE A 95 -0.34 -0.79 -4.87
CA ILE A 95 -0.24 -0.85 -3.39
C ILE A 95 -0.93 0.34 -2.75
N PHE A 96 -0.73 1.54 -3.27
CA PHE A 96 -1.32 2.74 -2.70
C PHE A 96 -2.84 2.72 -2.86
N ASP A 97 -3.36 2.21 -3.98
CA ASP A 97 -4.81 2.01 -4.15
C ASP A 97 -5.37 0.97 -3.17
N LEU A 98 -4.60 -0.09 -2.88
CA LEU A 98 -4.98 -1.08 -1.87
C LEU A 98 -5.04 -0.46 -0.46
N LEU A 99 -4.07 0.39 -0.13
CA LEU A 99 -4.06 1.14 1.14
C LEU A 99 -5.22 2.14 1.20
N ASP A 100 -5.47 2.88 0.12
CA ASP A 100 -6.59 3.81 0.02
C ASP A 100 -7.93 3.09 0.16
N ALA A 101 -8.10 1.93 -0.49
CA ALA A 101 -9.29 1.08 -0.34
C ALA A 101 -9.46 0.62 1.11
N LYS A 102 -8.36 0.20 1.76
CA LYS A 102 -8.40 -0.22 3.16
C LYS A 102 -8.76 0.92 4.13
N ARG A 103 -8.28 2.14 3.86
CA ARG A 103 -8.55 3.34 4.68
C ARG A 103 -9.95 3.90 4.46
N THR A 104 -10.40 3.96 3.21
CA THR A 104 -11.65 4.64 2.82
C THR A 104 -12.86 3.70 2.77
N GLY A 105 -12.64 2.38 2.76
CA GLY A 105 -13.68 1.38 2.53
C GLY A 105 -14.19 1.32 1.08
N ARG A 106 -13.61 2.13 0.18
CA ARG A 106 -14.00 2.14 -1.23
C ARG A 106 -13.42 0.92 -1.97
N PRO A 107 -14.11 0.43 -3.02
CA PRO A 107 -13.58 -0.67 -3.83
C PRO A 107 -12.19 -0.33 -4.41
N VAL A 108 -11.26 -1.28 -4.33
CA VAL A 108 -9.93 -1.12 -4.93
C VAL A 108 -10.02 -1.06 -6.45
N LYS A 109 -9.22 -0.16 -7.05
CA LYS A 109 -9.08 -0.09 -8.51
C LYS A 109 -8.34 -1.31 -9.03
N LYS A 110 -9.01 -2.12 -9.84
CA LYS A 110 -8.43 -3.28 -10.54
C LYS A 110 -8.12 -2.92 -11.99
N HIS A 111 -7.01 -3.42 -12.48
CA HIS A 111 -6.58 -3.25 -13.86
C HIS A 111 -6.78 -4.55 -14.64
N ALA A 112 -7.07 -4.42 -15.94
CA ALA A 112 -7.29 -5.57 -16.82
C ALA A 112 -6.01 -6.40 -17.07
N SER A 113 -4.83 -5.80 -16.92
CA SER A 113 -3.56 -6.47 -17.18
C SER A 113 -2.40 -5.86 -16.39
N ALA A 114 -1.28 -6.59 -16.32
CA ALA A 114 -0.03 -6.08 -15.79
C ALA A 114 0.46 -4.83 -16.54
N LYS A 115 0.26 -4.77 -17.88
CA LYS A 115 0.62 -3.60 -18.69
C LYS A 115 -0.19 -2.37 -18.28
N ALA A 116 -1.51 -2.51 -18.15
CA ALA A 116 -2.39 -1.42 -17.74
C ALA A 116 -2.05 -0.92 -16.32
N LEU A 117 -1.72 -1.83 -15.40
CA LEU A 117 -1.26 -1.46 -14.06
C LEU A 117 0.07 -0.69 -14.09
N ARG A 118 1.03 -1.08 -14.93
CA ARG A 118 2.32 -0.38 -15.08
C ARG A 118 2.15 1.03 -15.65
N GLU A 119 1.34 1.17 -16.70
CA GLU A 119 1.05 2.47 -17.33
C GLU A 119 0.35 3.41 -16.34
N TYR A 120 -0.67 2.90 -15.63
CA TYR A 120 -1.34 3.63 -14.56
C TYR A 120 -0.37 4.04 -13.46
N THR A 121 0.43 3.11 -12.94
CA THR A 121 1.36 3.36 -11.83
C THR A 121 2.39 4.44 -12.19
N LYS A 122 2.87 4.47 -13.44
CA LYS A 122 3.79 5.52 -13.92
C LYS A 122 3.09 6.86 -14.08
N ARG A 123 1.89 6.87 -14.68
CA ARG A 123 1.15 8.11 -14.96
C ARG A 123 0.74 8.83 -13.68
N GLU A 124 0.31 8.09 -12.66
CA GLU A 124 -0.12 8.66 -11.38
C GLU A 124 1.04 8.83 -10.37
N ASP A 125 2.29 8.53 -10.77
CA ASP A 125 3.47 8.49 -9.91
C ASP A 125 3.30 7.65 -8.61
N LYS A 126 2.43 6.63 -8.65
CA LYS A 126 2.15 5.73 -7.53
C LYS A 126 3.18 4.61 -7.41
N ILE A 127 4.47 4.97 -7.50
CA ILE A 127 5.57 4.00 -7.58
C ILE A 127 6.02 3.57 -6.19
N PHE A 128 5.82 2.30 -5.86
CA PHE A 128 6.40 1.72 -4.66
C PHE A 128 7.86 1.28 -4.91
N PRO A 129 8.85 1.77 -4.14
CA PRO A 129 10.25 1.50 -4.43
C PRO A 129 10.64 0.05 -4.16
N LYS A 130 11.24 -0.59 -5.18
CA LYS A 130 11.66 -2.00 -5.13
C LYS A 130 12.68 -2.31 -4.02
N LYS A 131 13.59 -1.38 -3.68
CA LYS A 131 14.58 -1.60 -2.60
C LYS A 131 13.92 -1.69 -1.23
N ASP A 132 12.90 -0.88 -1.01
CA ASP A 132 12.17 -0.76 0.25
C ASP A 132 11.10 -1.84 0.41
N ALA A 133 10.49 -2.23 -0.70
CA ALA A 133 9.71 -3.46 -0.80
C ALA A 133 10.46 -4.70 -0.30
N LYS A 134 11.76 -4.81 -0.60
CA LYS A 134 12.58 -5.96 -0.16
C LYS A 134 12.79 -6.02 1.36
N LYS A 135 12.60 -4.91 2.08
CA LYS A 135 12.71 -4.86 3.55
C LYS A 135 11.49 -5.49 4.25
N ASN A 136 10.36 -5.56 3.57
CA ASN A 136 9.16 -6.24 4.05
C ASN A 136 8.98 -7.51 3.20
N ARG A 137 9.18 -8.69 3.80
CA ARG A 137 9.08 -9.98 3.08
C ARG A 137 7.71 -10.16 2.41
N PHE A 138 6.66 -9.64 3.04
CA PHE A 138 5.31 -9.58 2.49
C PHE A 138 5.24 -8.74 1.22
N LEU A 139 5.72 -7.50 1.26
CA LEU A 139 5.77 -6.61 0.09
C LEU A 139 6.64 -7.18 -1.02
N LYS A 140 7.78 -7.79 -0.68
CA LYS A 140 8.67 -8.44 -1.64
C LYS A 140 7.95 -9.57 -2.39
N ALA A 141 7.27 -10.46 -1.69
CA ALA A 141 6.57 -11.60 -2.28
C ALA A 141 5.44 -11.15 -3.23
N TRP A 142 4.82 -10.03 -2.93
CA TRP A 142 3.73 -9.46 -3.73
C TRP A 142 4.25 -8.64 -4.93
N LEU A 143 5.27 -7.81 -4.74
CA LEU A 143 5.84 -6.94 -5.79
C LEU A 143 6.63 -7.67 -6.87
N ILE A 144 7.20 -8.85 -6.55
CA ILE A 144 7.94 -9.67 -7.54
C ILE A 144 7.02 -10.13 -8.70
N LYS A 145 5.70 -9.98 -8.59
CA LYS A 145 4.75 -10.39 -9.64
C LYS A 145 4.12 -9.24 -10.42
N MET A 146 4.47 -7.99 -10.10
CA MET A 146 4.03 -6.81 -10.86
C MET A 146 5.02 -6.40 -11.97
N PHE A 147 6.26 -6.87 -11.91
CA PHE A 147 7.35 -6.59 -12.86
C PHE A 147 7.86 -7.86 -13.52
#